data_AF-A0A969D4V5-F1
#
_entry.id   AF-A0A969D4V5-F1
#
_cell.length_a   1.000
_cell.length_b   1.000
_cell.length_c   1.000
_cell.angle_alpha   90.00
_cell.angle_beta   90.00
_cell.angle_gamma   90.00
#
_symmetry.space_group_name_H-M   'P 1'
#
loop_
_entity.id
_entity.type
_entity.pdbx_description
1 polymer ?
#
loop_
_entity_poly.entity_id
_entity_poly.type
_entity_poly.pdbx_seq_one_letter_code
_entity_poly.pdbx_strand_id
1 'polypeptide(L)'
;MVATQTASKLKFPPDLNSKEFADNKYEYYKWMREESPVFHGKISILDTYILSRYDDCVSFLKDPRFVRNRTTATGGGILPIPLPRSAQLMMHSMITEDDPDHRRL
;
A
#
# COMPACT_ATOMS: atom_id res chain seq x y z
N MET A 1 23.55 6.83 20.05
CA MET A 1 24.44 7.20 18.93
C MET A 1 23.57 7.59 17.76
N VAL A 2 23.42 8.89 17.51
CA VAL A 2 22.64 9.41 16.38
C VAL A 2 23.52 9.23 15.15
N ALA A 3 23.17 8.28 14.28
CA ALA A 3 23.85 8.14 13.01
C ALA A 3 23.61 9.42 12.21
N THR A 4 24.66 10.23 12.04
CA THR A 4 24.70 11.36 11.12
C THR A 4 24.45 10.81 9.72
N GLN A 5 23.20 10.89 9.27
CA GLN A 5 22.80 10.47 7.94
C GLN A 5 23.46 11.45 6.97
N THR A 6 24.44 10.96 6.21
CA THR A 6 25.02 11.67 5.06
C THR A 6 23.85 12.18 4.22
N ALA A 7 23.82 13.48 3.91
CA ALA A 7 22.74 14.10 3.15
C ALA A 7 22.66 13.50 1.74
N SER A 8 21.96 12.38 1.60
CA SER A 8 21.60 11.79 0.33
C SER A 8 20.74 12.79 -0.40
N LYS A 9 21.16 13.23 -1.59
CA LYS A 9 20.34 14.07 -2.45
C LYS A 9 19.11 13.25 -2.88
N LEU A 10 17.97 13.51 -2.25
CA LEU A 10 16.70 12.86 -2.59
C LEU A 10 16.35 13.10 -4.06
N LYS A 11 15.78 12.08 -4.71
CA LYS A 11 15.32 12.14 -6.10
C LYS A 11 13.81 12.10 -6.14
N PHE A 12 13.25 13.01 -6.93
CA PHE A 12 11.80 13.13 -7.11
C PHE A 12 11.43 12.96 -8.58
N PRO A 13 10.28 12.32 -8.90
CA PRO A 13 9.40 11.62 -7.96
C PRO A 13 10.07 10.36 -7.36
N PRO A 14 9.68 9.94 -6.13
CA PRO A 14 10.31 8.81 -5.47
C PRO A 14 10.08 7.49 -6.20
N ASP A 15 11.14 6.71 -6.41
CA ASP A 15 11.02 5.31 -6.81
C ASP A 15 10.85 4.42 -5.57
N LEU A 16 9.61 3.98 -5.34
CA LEU A 16 9.20 3.17 -4.19
C LEU A 16 9.88 1.78 -4.13
N ASN A 17 10.50 1.33 -5.23
CA ASN A 17 11.20 0.04 -5.30
C ASN A 17 12.72 0.18 -5.10
N SER A 18 13.22 1.41 -5.03
CA SER A 18 14.65 1.66 -4.93
C SER A 18 15.17 1.41 -3.50
N LYS A 19 16.42 0.96 -3.41
CA LYS A 19 17.14 0.93 -2.12
C LYS A 19 17.22 2.32 -1.50
N GLU A 20 17.37 3.35 -2.32
CA GLU A 20 17.42 4.76 -1.91
C GLU A 20 16.16 5.17 -1.13
N PHE A 21 14.97 4.76 -1.61
CA PHE A 21 13.73 5.00 -0.91
C PHE A 21 13.68 4.29 0.45
N ALA A 22 14.09 3.02 0.49
CA ALA A 22 14.11 2.25 1.74
C ALA A 22 15.05 2.86 2.81
N ASP A 23 16.22 3.36 2.37
CA ASP A 23 17.24 3.97 3.22
C ASP A 23 16.79 5.36 3.74
N ASN A 24 16.02 6.13 2.95
CA ASN A 24 15.64 7.52 3.25
C ASN A 24 14.11 7.72 3.40
N LYS A 25 13.36 6.66 3.76
CA LYS A 25 11.89 6.62 3.72
C LYS A 25 11.19 7.78 4.44
N TYR A 26 11.72 8.25 5.58
CA TYR A 26 11.07 9.31 6.36
C TYR A 26 11.14 10.66 5.66
N GLU A 27 12.23 10.96 4.97
CA GLU A 27 12.38 12.17 4.16
C GLU A 27 11.44 12.14 2.95
N TYR A 28 11.33 10.98 2.30
CA TYR A 28 10.35 10.79 1.24
C TYR A 28 8.90 10.90 1.72
N TYR A 29 8.58 10.38 2.91
CA TYR A 29 7.26 10.53 3.50
C TYR A 29 6.95 11.99 3.82
N LYS A 30 7.96 12.77 4.26
CA LYS A 30 7.81 14.21 4.49
C LYS A 30 7.47 14.93 3.18
N TRP A 31 8.26 14.71 2.13
CA TRP A 31 8.00 15.29 0.81
C TRP A 31 6.62 14.88 0.27
N MET A 32 6.22 13.60 0.37
CA MET A 32 4.90 13.18 -0.09
C MET A 32 3.78 13.91 0.67
N ARG A 33 3.87 14.10 1.99
CA ARG A 33 2.85 14.83 2.76
C ARG A 33 2.66 16.29 2.30
N GLU A 34 3.77 16.93 1.94
CA GLU A 34 3.84 18.35 1.59
C GLU A 34 3.46 18.56 0.11
N GLU A 35 4.12 17.84 -0.80
CA GLU A 35 4.10 18.12 -2.24
C GLU A 35 3.20 17.17 -3.05
N SER A 36 3.00 15.93 -2.59
CA SER A 36 2.21 14.91 -3.31
C SER A 36 1.43 14.00 -2.35
N PRO A 37 0.42 14.53 -1.65
CA PRO A 37 -0.22 13.84 -0.52
C PRO A 37 -0.95 12.56 -0.93
N VAL A 38 -1.42 12.53 -2.18
CA VAL A 38 -1.94 11.35 -2.89
C VAL A 38 -1.01 11.09 -4.07
N PHE A 39 0.03 10.30 -3.84
CA PHE A 39 1.07 10.03 -4.83
C PHE A 39 0.73 8.80 -5.65
N HIS A 40 0.68 8.93 -6.98
CA HIS A 40 0.54 7.78 -7.89
C HIS A 40 1.92 7.20 -8.18
N GLY A 41 2.07 5.89 -7.99
CA GLY A 41 3.35 5.22 -8.19
C GLY A 41 3.24 3.71 -8.24
N LYS A 42 4.37 3.05 -8.43
CA LYS A 42 4.44 1.60 -8.59
C LYS A 42 5.13 0.95 -7.39
N ILE A 43 4.48 -0.03 -6.76
CA ILE A 43 5.07 -0.89 -5.73
C ILE A 43 5.17 -2.30 -6.30
N SER A 44 6.39 -2.79 -6.48
CA SER A 44 6.72 -4.01 -7.21
C SER A 44 6.07 -4.01 -8.59
N ILE A 45 5.02 -4.81 -8.80
CA ILE A 45 4.26 -4.89 -10.05
C ILE A 45 2.93 -4.13 -10.00
N LEU A 46 2.55 -3.60 -8.84
CA LEU A 46 1.26 -2.94 -8.61
C LEU A 46 1.36 -1.44 -8.90
N ASP A 47 0.52 -0.96 -9.81
CA ASP A 47 0.25 0.45 -10.01
C ASP A 47 -0.78 0.91 -8.96
N THR A 48 -0.42 1.89 -8.12
CA THR A 48 -1.20 2.21 -6.92
C THR A 48 -1.09 3.66 -6.51
N TYR A 49 -1.96 4.07 -5.58
CA TYR A 49 -1.94 5.38 -4.95
C TYR A 49 -1.48 5.26 -3.50
N ILE A 50 -0.60 6.16 -3.09
CA ILE A 50 0.00 6.24 -1.77
C ILE A 50 -0.59 7.46 -1.08
N LEU A 51 -1.27 7.22 0.05
CA LEU A 51 -1.76 8.27 0.92
C LEU A 51 -0.72 8.54 2.00
N SER A 52 -0.35 9.81 2.18
CA SER A 52 0.73 10.18 3.10
C SER A 52 0.27 11.05 4.27
N ARG A 53 -0.84 11.78 4.14
CA ARG A 53 -1.42 12.55 5.24
C ARG A 53 -2.27 11.65 6.13
N TYR A 54 -2.18 11.91 7.43
CA TYR A 54 -2.89 11.12 8.43
C TYR A 54 -4.41 11.12 8.20
N ASP A 55 -5.00 12.29 7.96
CA ASP A 55 -6.45 12.43 7.78
C ASP A 55 -6.95 11.68 6.54
N ASP A 56 -6.17 11.70 5.45
CA ASP A 56 -6.48 10.93 4.23
C ASP A 56 -6.45 9.43 4.50
N CYS A 57 -5.44 8.94 5.23
CA CYS A 57 -5.35 7.54 5.64
C CYS A 57 -6.53 7.14 6.54
N VAL A 58 -6.89 7.95 7.53
CA VAL A 58 -8.02 7.68 8.43
C VAL A 58 -9.33 7.66 7.66
N SER A 59 -9.54 8.62 6.76
CA SER A 59 -10.74 8.66 5.91
C SER A 59 -10.81 7.42 5.02
N PHE A 60 -9.71 7.07 4.35
CA PHE A 60 -9.64 5.91 3.46
C PHE A 60 -9.92 4.60 4.20
N LEU A 61 -9.30 4.39 5.37
CA LEU A 61 -9.46 3.16 6.15
C LEU A 61 -10.87 2.98 6.74
N LYS A 62 -11.66 4.06 6.88
CA LYS A 62 -13.02 4.02 7.42
C LYS A 62 -14.10 4.07 6.34
N ASP A 63 -13.73 4.33 5.10
CA ASP A 63 -14.68 4.53 4.02
C ASP A 63 -15.10 3.17 3.41
N PRO A 64 -16.38 2.78 3.51
CA PRO A 64 -16.86 1.47 3.08
C PRO A 64 -16.82 1.27 1.56
N ARG A 65 -16.49 2.31 0.78
CA ARG A 65 -16.28 2.19 -0.67
C ARG A 65 -14.98 1.47 -1.01
N PHE A 66 -14.01 1.43 -0.10
CA PHE A 66 -12.76 0.70 -0.27
C PHE A 66 -12.86 -0.67 0.38
N VAL A 67 -12.71 -1.70 -0.45
CA VAL A 67 -12.86 -3.10 -0.05
C VAL A 67 -11.51 -3.80 0.02
N ARG A 68 -11.41 -4.78 0.91
CA ARG A 68 -10.22 -5.64 1.09
C ARG A 68 -10.26 -6.84 0.14
N ASN A 69 -11.45 -7.35 -0.14
CA ASN A 69 -11.62 -8.48 -1.04
C ASN A 69 -11.36 -8.03 -2.48
N ARG A 70 -10.22 -8.47 -3.02
CA ARG A 70 -9.82 -8.13 -4.40
C ARG A 70 -10.76 -8.73 -5.44
N THR A 71 -11.36 -9.89 -5.16
CA THR A 71 -12.24 -10.57 -6.11
C THR A 71 -13.52 -9.76 -6.34
N THR A 72 -14.06 -9.12 -5.30
CA THR A 72 -15.20 -8.20 -5.42
C THR A 72 -14.79 -6.88 -6.07
N ALA A 73 -13.59 -6.38 -5.78
CA ALA A 73 -13.08 -5.12 -6.33
C ALA A 73 -12.77 -5.18 -7.83
N THR A 74 -12.16 -6.26 -8.31
CA THR A 74 -11.64 -6.33 -9.69
C THR A 74 -12.26 -7.44 -10.53
N GLY A 75 -13.13 -8.29 -9.95
CA GLY A 75 -13.64 -9.50 -10.60
C GLY A 75 -12.58 -10.58 -10.86
N GLY A 76 -11.35 -10.38 -10.36
CA GLY A 76 -10.20 -11.26 -10.56
C GLY A 76 -9.96 -12.20 -9.38
N GLY A 77 -8.80 -12.86 -9.35
CA GLY A 77 -8.38 -13.67 -8.20
C GLY A 77 -7.94 -12.84 -7.00
N ILE A 78 -7.77 -13.49 -5.84
CA ILE A 78 -7.33 -12.88 -4.57
C ILE A 78 -5.98 -12.15 -4.73
N LEU A 79 -5.10 -12.65 -5.60
CA LEU A 79 -3.85 -11.99 -6.00
C LEU A 79 -3.89 -11.57 -7.48
N PRO A 80 -3.04 -10.60 -7.89
CA PRO A 80 -2.85 -10.22 -9.29
C PRO A 80 -2.15 -11.30 -10.16
N ILE A 81 -1.91 -12.50 -9.61
CA ILE A 81 -1.28 -13.63 -10.30
C ILE A 81 -2.16 -14.88 -10.21
N PRO A 82 -2.12 -15.79 -11.21
CA PRO A 82 -2.86 -17.05 -11.14
C PRO A 82 -2.37 -17.92 -9.98
N LEU A 83 -3.32 -18.47 -9.20
CA LEU A 83 -3.01 -19.38 -8.09
C LEU A 83 -3.80 -20.68 -8.22
N PRO A 84 -3.21 -21.83 -7.84
CA PRO A 84 -3.95 -23.08 -7.72
C PRO A 84 -5.02 -22.97 -6.61
N ARG A 85 -6.12 -23.72 -6.76
CA ARG A 85 -7.28 -23.65 -5.85
C ARG A 85 -6.93 -23.90 -4.38
N SER A 86 -6.00 -24.83 -4.10
CA SER A 86 -5.53 -25.12 -2.75
C SER A 86 -4.85 -23.92 -2.08
N ALA A 87 -4.08 -23.12 -2.85
CA ALA A 87 -3.45 -21.91 -2.34
C ALA A 87 -4.48 -20.79 -2.08
N GLN A 88 -5.51 -20.70 -2.93
CA GLN A 88 -6.60 -19.73 -2.73
C GLN A 88 -7.34 -19.97 -1.41
N LEU A 89 -7.58 -21.25 -1.05
CA LEU A 89 -8.21 -21.63 0.22
C LEU A 89 -7.38 -21.22 1.44
N MET A 90 -6.04 -21.34 1.37
CA MET A 90 -5.15 -20.91 2.46
C MET A 90 -5.10 -19.39 2.63
N MET A 91 -5.46 -18.62 1.59
CA MET A 91 -5.49 -17.16 1.63
C MET A 91 -6.82 -16.61 2.15
N HIS A 92 -7.86 -17.42 2.22
CA HIS A 92 -9.15 -17.01 2.76
C HIS A 92 -9.04 -16.80 4.27
N SER A 93 -9.10 -15.55 4.70
CA SER A 93 -8.88 -15.14 6.09
C SER A 93 -9.62 -13.84 6.39
N MET A 94 -9.77 -13.52 7.68
CA MET A 94 -10.28 -12.23 8.13
C MET A 94 -9.58 -11.05 7.44
N ILE A 95 -8.26 -11.09 7.19
CA ILE A 95 -7.49 -9.95 6.65
C ILE A 95 -7.84 -9.61 5.19
N THR A 96 -8.38 -10.58 4.45
CA THR A 96 -8.66 -10.49 3.00
C THR A 96 -10.13 -10.37 2.67
N GLU A 97 -11.02 -10.50 3.66
CA GLU A 97 -12.46 -10.43 3.48
C GLU A 97 -13.04 -9.12 4.00
N ASP A 98 -14.23 -8.77 3.52
CA ASP A 98 -15.03 -7.63 3.98
C ASP A 98 -16.27 -8.12 4.75
N ASP A 99 -17.03 -7.19 5.33
CA ASP A 99 -18.28 -7.53 6.01
C ASP A 99 -19.30 -8.18 5.05
N PRO A 100 -20.09 -9.17 5.52
CA PRO A 100 -20.15 -9.69 6.90
C PRO A 100 -19.14 -10.79 7.21
N ASP A 101 -18.42 -11.32 6.21
CA ASP A 101 -17.58 -12.50 6.37
C ASP A 101 -16.31 -12.21 7.17
N HIS A 102 -15.77 -10.99 7.08
CA HIS A 102 -14.71 -10.48 7.95
C HIS A 102 -15.03 -10.70 9.44
N ARG A 103 -16.28 -10.52 9.87
CA ARG A 103 -16.71 -10.74 11.27
C ARG A 103 -16.93 -12.20 11.65
N ARG A 104 -17.02 -13.10 10.66
CA ARG A 104 -17.35 -14.52 10.87
C ARG A 104 -16.10 -15.40 10.99
N LEU A 105 -15.02 -15.02 10.31
CA LEU A 105 -13.72 -15.71 10.31
C LEU A 105 -12.86 -15.30 11.51
#